data_AF-A0A6A1QJF5-F1
#
_entry.id   AF-A0A6A1QJF5-F1
#
_cell.length_a   1.000
_cell.length_b   1.000
_cell.length_c   1.000
_cell.angle_alpha   90.00
_cell.angle_beta   90.00
_cell.angle_gamma   90.00
#
_symmetry.space_group_name_H-M   'P 1'
#
loop_
_entity.id
_entity.type
_entity.pdbx_description
1 polymer ?
#
loop_
_entity_poly.entity_id
_entity_poly.type
_entity_poly.pdbx_seq_one_letter_code
_entity_poly.pdbx_strand_id
1 'polypeptide(L)'
;NQLTNCRNQISEFKETILRLKNKTEINRQELIKAFNQMKYKLAEREDASLTSVKKKVNALSKNETVSNAFEVLRFFFPHLRKVDRIYPDVIIGKEKTGVSFALGISTVNRGNHSYLKQTLTSIISRMTLSEEKDSVVIVSIADSNEDYLKSVVDMITKKFKRQLMSGSLEVISIPAYFYPNISHAKQSTDDSEKLESWRIKQVLDFCFLMLYAQPKAMYYLQLEDDILANKMYLTKITDFIHNITSNNWFYIEFSVLGFIGKLFKSEDLIDFVKMCNPGETLEKCTERNKHIRIRYKPSLFQHVGIQSSFPGREQYFKLYNSNNETKKRVLKIIIKFTILV
;
A
#
# COMPACT_ATOMS: atom_id res chain seq x y z
N ASN A 1 5.33 1.58 -40.88
CA ASN A 1 4.30 2.63 -40.80
C ASN A 1 3.33 2.48 -39.62
N GLN A 2 2.72 1.32 -39.34
CA GLN A 2 1.79 1.17 -38.20
C GLN A 2 2.45 1.19 -36.80
N LEU A 3 3.65 0.61 -36.66
CA LEU A 3 4.41 0.63 -35.39
C LEU A 3 4.87 2.04 -34.98
N THR A 4 5.27 2.87 -35.95
CA THR A 4 5.66 4.27 -35.71
C THR A 4 4.46 5.11 -35.29
N ASN A 5 3.29 4.87 -35.90
CA ASN A 5 2.04 5.56 -35.56
C ASN A 5 1.57 5.20 -34.13
N CYS A 6 1.66 3.92 -33.75
CA CYS A 6 1.34 3.46 -32.39
C CYS A 6 2.29 4.05 -31.34
N ARG A 7 3.60 4.16 -31.66
CA ARG A 7 4.60 4.76 -30.76
C ARG A 7 4.35 6.25 -30.54
N ASN A 8 3.94 6.97 -31.60
CA ASN A 8 3.60 8.38 -31.52
C ASN A 8 2.31 8.60 -30.71
N GLN A 9 1.27 7.79 -30.92
CA GLN A 9 0.03 7.84 -30.14
C GLN A 9 0.24 7.55 -28.66
N ILE A 10 1.12 6.61 -28.30
CA ILE A 10 1.48 6.34 -26.90
C ILE A 10 2.23 7.53 -26.29
N SER A 11 3.10 8.20 -27.06
CA SER A 11 3.84 9.37 -26.58
C SER A 11 2.92 10.58 -26.37
N GLU A 12 1.98 10.79 -27.28
CA GLU A 12 0.97 11.86 -27.21
C GLU A 12 -0.04 11.61 -26.07
N PHE A 13 -0.40 10.34 -25.83
CA PHE A 13 -1.19 9.95 -24.67
C PHE A 13 -0.44 10.17 -23.35
N LYS A 14 0.87 9.87 -23.29
CA LYS A 14 1.72 10.15 -22.11
C LYS A 14 1.82 11.65 -21.81
N GLU A 15 2.01 12.48 -22.83
CA GLU A 15 2.02 13.94 -22.64
C GLU A 15 0.65 14.46 -22.18
N THR A 16 -0.44 13.91 -22.70
CA THR A 16 -1.79 14.27 -22.30
C THR A 16 -2.05 13.90 -20.83
N ILE A 17 -1.66 12.69 -20.42
CA ILE A 17 -1.72 12.26 -19.01
C ILE A 17 -0.87 13.18 -18.12
N LEU A 18 0.34 13.54 -18.54
CA LEU A 18 1.22 14.42 -17.78
C LEU A 18 0.62 15.83 -17.62
N ARG A 19 0.01 16.38 -18.68
CA ARG A 19 -0.70 17.67 -18.62
C ARG A 19 -1.91 17.62 -17.70
N LEU A 20 -2.70 16.54 -17.77
CA LEU A 20 -3.85 16.34 -16.88
C LEU A 20 -3.42 16.20 -15.42
N LYS A 21 -2.31 15.49 -15.16
CA LYS A 21 -1.74 15.35 -13.83
C LYS A 21 -1.26 16.69 -13.26
N ASN A 22 -0.52 17.47 -14.06
CA ASN A 22 -0.08 18.81 -13.67
C ASN A 22 -1.28 19.76 -13.42
N LYS A 23 -2.31 19.70 -14.26
CA LYS A 23 -3.54 20.49 -14.07
C LYS A 23 -4.29 20.08 -12.79
N THR A 24 -4.33 18.79 -12.49
CA THR A 24 -4.95 18.27 -11.25
C THR A 24 -4.17 18.72 -10.01
N GLU A 25 -2.84 18.68 -10.06
CA GLU A 25 -1.98 19.17 -8.97
C GLU A 25 -2.10 20.68 -8.75
N ILE A 26 -2.17 21.47 -9.83
CA ILE A 26 -2.44 22.92 -9.74
C ILE A 26 -3.81 23.17 -9.10
N ASN A 27 -4.85 22.50 -9.56
CA ASN A 27 -6.20 22.62 -8.97
C ASN A 27 -6.21 22.21 -7.49
N ARG A 28 -5.45 21.18 -7.11
CA ARG A 28 -5.30 20.73 -5.72
C ARG A 28 -4.60 21.78 -4.86
N GLN A 29 -3.54 22.39 -5.36
CA GLN A 29 -2.84 23.47 -4.68
C GLN A 29 -3.72 24.70 -4.50
N GLU A 30 -4.53 25.05 -5.51
CA GLU A 30 -5.54 26.11 -5.39
C GLU A 30 -6.62 25.75 -4.36
N LEU A 31 -7.06 24.49 -4.31
CA LEU A 31 -8.04 24.03 -3.33
C LEU A 31 -7.49 24.07 -1.90
N ILE A 32 -6.24 23.63 -1.68
CA ILE A 32 -5.56 23.71 -0.37
C ILE A 32 -5.36 25.17 0.03
N LYS A 33 -5.00 26.04 -0.91
CA LYS A 33 -4.84 27.48 -0.66
C LYS A 33 -6.19 28.12 -0.29
N ALA A 34 -7.27 27.78 -1.00
CA ALA A 34 -8.62 28.23 -0.68
C ALA A 34 -9.11 27.69 0.68
N PHE A 35 -8.80 26.43 1.00
CA PHE A 35 -9.12 25.82 2.29
C PHE A 35 -8.37 26.49 3.44
N ASN A 36 -7.08 26.79 3.26
CA ASN A 36 -6.28 27.52 4.24
C ASN A 36 -6.77 28.98 4.41
N GLN A 37 -7.21 29.62 3.32
CA GLN A 37 -7.85 30.95 3.39
C GLN A 37 -9.21 30.88 4.11
N MET A 38 -10.02 29.85 3.91
CA MET A 38 -11.25 29.63 4.69
C MET A 38 -10.94 29.40 6.15
N LYS A 39 -9.92 28.59 6.47
CA LYS A 39 -9.49 28.32 7.84
C LYS A 39 -9.03 29.60 8.55
N TYR A 40 -8.28 30.47 7.87
CA TYR A 40 -7.91 31.79 8.39
C TYR A 40 -9.12 32.70 8.61
N LYS A 41 -10.06 32.76 7.64
CA LYS A 41 -11.31 33.54 7.75
C LYS A 41 -12.26 33.01 8.84
N LEU A 42 -12.20 31.72 9.15
CA LEU A 42 -12.94 31.09 10.25
C LEU A 42 -12.27 31.41 11.60
N ALA A 43 -10.94 31.39 11.66
CA ALA A 43 -10.19 31.81 12.85
C ALA A 43 -10.38 33.31 13.17
N GLU A 44 -10.45 34.18 12.15
CA GLU A 44 -10.80 35.61 12.33
C GLU A 44 -12.26 35.84 12.77
N ARG A 45 -13.15 34.87 12.57
CA ARG A 45 -14.56 34.94 13.02
C ARG A 45 -14.78 34.37 14.41
N GLU A 46 -13.82 33.64 14.98
CA GLU A 46 -13.93 33.08 16.34
C GLU A 46 -13.66 34.11 17.45
N ASP A 47 -13.21 35.33 17.10
CA ASP A 47 -13.14 36.48 18.03
C ASP A 47 -14.41 37.36 18.02
N ALA A 48 -15.44 37.01 17.24
CA ALA A 48 -16.71 37.72 17.23
C ALA A 48 -17.91 36.75 17.16
N SER A 49 -18.50 36.53 18.34
CA SER A 49 -19.84 35.98 18.61
C SER A 49 -20.01 34.45 18.65
N LEU A 50 -19.96 33.96 19.89
CA LEU A 50 -20.61 32.75 20.37
C LEU A 50 -22.15 32.92 20.26
N THR A 51 -22.80 32.34 19.25
CA THR A 51 -24.06 31.55 19.33
C THR A 51 -24.75 31.41 17.96
N SER A 52 -25.32 30.22 17.73
CA SER A 52 -26.36 29.90 16.73
C SER A 52 -25.96 29.63 15.26
N VAL A 53 -25.46 28.42 14.97
CA VAL A 53 -25.88 27.65 13.76
C VAL A 53 -25.85 26.12 14.03
N LYS A 54 -26.78 25.63 14.85
CA LYS A 54 -27.23 24.21 14.80
C LYS A 54 -28.53 24.17 14.00
N LYS A 55 -28.44 24.01 12.67
CA LYS A 55 -29.46 23.52 11.71
C LYS A 55 -29.30 24.19 10.34
N LYS A 56 -28.52 23.57 9.45
CA LYS A 56 -28.75 23.43 8.00
C LYS A 56 -27.49 22.91 7.30
N VAL A 57 -27.18 21.63 7.51
CA VAL A 57 -26.35 20.84 6.57
C VAL A 57 -26.94 19.43 6.53
N ASN A 58 -28.20 19.32 6.11
CA ASN A 58 -28.87 18.06 5.82
C ASN A 58 -29.74 18.28 4.58
N ALA A 59 -29.13 18.67 3.46
CA ALA A 59 -29.76 18.72 2.14
C ALA A 59 -28.73 18.97 1.02
N LEU A 60 -27.58 18.27 1.02
CA LEU A 60 -26.73 18.18 -0.17
C LEU A 60 -25.76 16.98 -0.03
N SER A 61 -26.31 15.78 0.09
CA SER A 61 -25.51 14.54 0.18
C SER A 61 -26.15 13.41 -0.62
N LYS A 62 -26.54 13.69 -1.86
CA LYS A 62 -26.86 12.65 -2.83
C LYS A 62 -26.35 13.10 -4.20
N ASN A 63 -25.39 12.34 -4.73
CA ASN A 63 -24.80 12.42 -6.07
C ASN A 63 -23.46 13.15 -6.24
N GLU A 64 -22.52 12.95 -5.32
CA GLU A 64 -21.12 12.87 -5.71
C GLU A 64 -20.75 11.39 -5.80
N THR A 65 -20.64 10.87 -7.03
CA THR A 65 -20.02 9.58 -7.29
C THR A 65 -18.59 9.63 -6.78
N VAL A 66 -18.37 9.14 -5.56
CA VAL A 66 -17.04 8.82 -5.04
C VAL A 66 -16.40 7.93 -6.11
N SER A 67 -15.37 8.44 -6.78
CA SER A 67 -14.58 7.69 -7.74
C SER A 67 -14.09 6.42 -7.05
N ASN A 68 -14.72 5.29 -7.36
CA ASN A 68 -14.35 4.02 -6.78
C ASN A 68 -12.94 3.67 -7.28
N ALA A 69 -11.93 3.79 -6.42
CA ALA A 69 -10.53 3.57 -6.79
C ALA A 69 -10.32 2.22 -7.51
N PHE A 70 -11.15 1.22 -7.20
CA PHE A 70 -11.15 -0.10 -7.82
C PHE A 70 -11.61 -0.16 -9.28
N GLU A 71 -12.29 0.86 -9.82
CA GLU A 71 -12.70 0.91 -11.23
C GLU A 71 -11.51 0.71 -12.18
N VAL A 72 -10.34 1.19 -11.77
CA VAL A 72 -9.09 1.06 -12.51
C VAL A 72 -8.76 -0.40 -12.87
N LEU A 73 -9.13 -1.35 -12.01
CA LEU A 73 -8.83 -2.76 -12.18
C LEU A 73 -9.66 -3.37 -13.32
N ARG A 74 -10.84 -2.84 -13.62
CA ARG A 74 -11.69 -3.31 -14.73
C ARG A 74 -11.08 -3.09 -16.11
N PHE A 75 -10.14 -2.14 -16.22
CA PHE A 75 -9.38 -1.94 -17.45
C PHE A 75 -8.50 -3.15 -17.76
N PHE A 76 -7.80 -3.65 -16.74
CA PHE A 76 -6.80 -4.73 -16.85
C PHE A 76 -7.40 -6.14 -16.76
N PHE A 77 -8.51 -6.30 -16.03
CA PHE A 77 -9.06 -7.61 -15.69
C PHE A 77 -10.48 -7.77 -16.25
N PRO A 78 -10.64 -8.44 -17.41
CA PRO A 78 -11.94 -8.60 -18.05
C PRO A 78 -12.98 -9.30 -17.17
N HIS A 79 -12.56 -10.22 -16.31
CA HIS A 79 -13.48 -10.94 -15.40
C HIS A 79 -14.13 -10.00 -14.37
N LEU A 80 -13.46 -8.91 -13.98
CA LEU A 80 -13.98 -7.92 -13.04
C LEU A 80 -15.02 -6.97 -13.66
N ARG A 81 -15.13 -6.92 -14.99
CA ARG A 81 -16.13 -6.08 -15.67
C ARG A 81 -17.56 -6.54 -15.44
N LYS A 82 -17.75 -7.82 -15.12
CA LYS A 82 -19.06 -8.44 -14.84
C LYS A 82 -19.43 -8.38 -13.36
N VAL A 83 -18.56 -7.86 -12.51
CA VAL A 83 -18.78 -7.76 -11.06
C VAL A 83 -19.35 -6.38 -10.76
N ASP A 84 -20.46 -6.33 -10.01
CA ASP A 84 -21.13 -5.08 -9.66
C ASP A 84 -20.24 -4.15 -8.84
N ARG A 85 -19.60 -4.68 -7.80
CA ARG A 85 -18.72 -3.93 -6.91
C ARG A 85 -17.49 -4.74 -6.54
N ILE A 86 -16.31 -4.17 -6.75
CA ILE A 86 -15.04 -4.71 -6.27
C ILE A 86 -14.76 -4.06 -4.91
N TYR A 87 -14.86 -4.83 -3.84
CA TYR A 87 -14.68 -4.36 -2.46
C TYR A 87 -14.37 -5.55 -1.54
N PRO A 88 -13.74 -5.37 -0.36
CA PRO A 88 -13.48 -6.49 0.55
C PRO A 88 -14.75 -7.26 0.94
N ASP A 89 -14.63 -8.58 1.11
CA ASP A 89 -15.74 -9.42 1.61
C ASP A 89 -15.95 -9.22 3.11
N VAL A 90 -14.86 -9.05 3.85
CA VAL A 90 -14.83 -8.80 5.29
C VAL A 90 -14.14 -7.47 5.54
N ILE A 91 -14.72 -6.67 6.43
CA ILE A 91 -14.11 -5.46 6.98
C ILE A 91 -14.35 -5.45 8.49
N ILE A 92 -13.27 -5.41 9.26
CA ILE A 92 -13.31 -5.32 10.72
C ILE A 92 -12.47 -4.13 11.15
N GLY A 93 -13.14 -3.11 11.69
CA GLY A 93 -12.53 -1.87 12.16
C GLY A 93 -13.52 -0.71 12.08
N LYS A 94 -13.00 0.51 12.04
CA LYS A 94 -13.82 1.74 11.98
C LYS A 94 -13.73 2.48 10.65
N GLU A 95 -13.09 1.87 9.66
CA GLU A 95 -12.91 2.46 8.33
C GLU A 95 -12.38 3.91 8.37
N LYS A 96 -11.39 4.13 9.24
CA LYS A 96 -10.86 5.46 9.53
C LYS A 96 -10.29 6.11 8.26
N THR A 97 -10.60 7.39 8.08
CA THR A 97 -10.17 8.22 6.94
C THR A 97 -9.58 9.54 7.44
N GLY A 98 -8.95 10.30 6.53
CA GLY A 98 -8.41 11.63 6.81
C GLY A 98 -7.16 11.63 7.68
N VAL A 99 -6.41 10.51 7.72
CA VAL A 99 -5.15 10.38 8.47
C VAL A 99 -3.93 10.69 7.61
N SER A 100 -2.77 10.93 8.21
CA SER A 100 -1.53 11.11 7.45
C SER A 100 -1.04 9.82 6.80
N PHE A 101 -1.11 8.68 7.50
CA PHE A 101 -0.53 7.42 7.02
C PHE A 101 -1.49 6.23 7.01
N ALA A 102 -1.52 5.50 5.90
CA ALA A 102 -2.06 4.15 5.82
C ALA A 102 -0.89 3.15 5.67
N LEU A 103 -0.81 2.17 6.57
CA LEU A 103 0.23 1.15 6.57
C LEU A 103 -0.39 -0.17 6.14
N GLY A 104 -0.10 -0.62 4.92
CA GLY A 104 -0.66 -1.84 4.36
C GLY A 104 0.20 -3.06 4.63
N ILE A 105 -0.38 -4.13 5.19
CA ILE A 105 0.26 -5.43 5.39
C ILE A 105 -0.61 -6.49 4.74
N SER A 106 -0.08 -7.26 3.78
CA SER A 106 -0.77 -8.43 3.23
C SER A 106 -0.30 -9.70 3.90
N THR A 107 -1.21 -10.64 4.19
CA THR A 107 -0.91 -11.90 4.88
C THR A 107 -1.59 -13.07 4.19
N VAL A 108 -0.90 -14.22 4.17
CA VAL A 108 -1.37 -15.47 3.55
C VAL A 108 -1.05 -16.66 4.44
N ASN A 109 -1.78 -17.76 4.25
CA ASN A 109 -1.58 -18.98 5.01
C ASN A 109 -0.23 -19.62 4.68
N ARG A 110 0.57 -19.93 5.70
CA ARG A 110 1.85 -20.65 5.61
C ARG A 110 1.85 -21.93 6.46
N GLY A 111 0.68 -22.54 6.63
CA GLY A 111 0.49 -23.69 7.50
C GLY A 111 0.70 -23.32 8.97
N ASN A 112 1.65 -23.98 9.62
CA ASN A 112 1.90 -23.80 11.06
C ASN A 112 2.70 -22.53 11.41
N HIS A 113 3.10 -21.74 10.41
CA HIS A 113 3.91 -20.53 10.60
C HIS A 113 3.06 -19.27 10.43
N SER A 114 3.14 -18.35 11.40
CA SER A 114 2.51 -17.03 11.31
C SER A 114 3.41 -15.96 11.92
N TYR A 115 3.80 -14.98 11.12
CA TYR A 115 4.64 -13.86 11.54
C TYR A 115 3.82 -12.61 11.90
N LEU A 116 2.58 -12.53 11.41
CA LEU A 116 1.72 -11.35 11.47
C LEU A 116 1.57 -10.78 12.89
N LYS A 117 1.37 -11.63 13.90
CA LYS A 117 1.24 -11.19 15.29
C LYS A 117 2.48 -10.43 15.76
N GLN A 118 3.67 -10.95 15.43
CA GLN A 118 4.94 -10.32 15.81
C GLN A 118 5.12 -9.00 15.06
N THR A 119 4.83 -8.99 13.76
CA THR A 119 4.88 -7.80 12.91
C THR A 119 3.96 -6.70 13.41
N LEU A 120 2.68 -6.99 13.66
CA LEU A 120 1.71 -6.03 14.21
C LEU A 120 2.14 -5.50 15.57
N THR A 121 2.63 -6.38 16.44
CA THR A 121 3.17 -5.96 17.74
C THR A 121 4.33 -4.98 17.54
N SER A 122 5.27 -5.29 16.64
CA SER A 122 6.43 -4.42 16.38
C SER A 122 6.04 -3.09 15.74
N ILE A 123 5.06 -3.08 14.83
CA ILE A 123 4.58 -1.88 14.15
C ILE A 123 3.88 -0.95 15.14
N ILE A 124 2.88 -1.46 15.85
CA ILE A 124 2.04 -0.64 16.73
C ILE A 124 2.81 -0.16 17.97
N SER A 125 3.59 -1.02 18.62
CA SER A 125 4.32 -0.66 19.86
C SER A 125 5.48 0.32 19.66
N ARG A 126 5.88 0.58 18.41
CA ARG A 126 7.01 1.47 18.07
C ARG A 126 6.57 2.80 17.46
N MET A 127 5.26 3.05 17.41
CA MET A 127 4.64 4.36 17.17
C MET A 127 4.44 5.11 18.49
N THR A 128 4.38 6.43 18.42
CA THR A 128 3.81 7.26 19.50
C THR A 128 2.28 7.20 19.48
N LEU A 129 1.64 7.64 20.57
CA LEU A 129 0.17 7.71 20.63
C LEU A 129 -0.43 8.67 19.58
N SER A 130 0.26 9.77 19.28
CA SER A 130 -0.19 10.72 18.25
C SER A 130 -0.08 10.12 16.85
N GLU A 131 1.00 9.40 16.58
CA GLU A 131 1.21 8.68 15.33
C GLU A 131 0.18 7.57 15.12
N GLU A 132 -0.13 6.79 16.15
CA GLU A 132 -1.19 5.78 16.08
C GLU A 132 -2.57 6.42 15.84
N LYS A 133 -2.82 7.59 16.45
CA LYS A 133 -4.04 8.37 16.23
C LYS A 133 -4.10 9.01 14.85
N ASP A 134 -2.97 9.27 14.20
CA ASP A 134 -2.88 9.85 12.85
C ASP A 134 -2.43 8.83 11.79
N SER A 135 -2.70 7.56 12.05
CA SER A 135 -2.51 6.49 11.07
C SER A 135 -3.60 5.43 11.15
N VAL A 136 -3.61 4.56 10.15
CA VAL A 136 -4.37 3.31 10.11
C VAL A 136 -3.47 2.20 9.59
N VAL A 137 -3.35 1.11 10.35
CA VAL A 137 -2.73 -0.13 9.89
C VAL A 137 -3.82 -1.00 9.27
N ILE A 138 -3.63 -1.46 8.04
CA ILE A 138 -4.61 -2.25 7.30
C ILE A 138 -3.99 -3.62 7.01
N VAL A 139 -4.57 -4.66 7.60
CA VAL A 139 -4.19 -6.05 7.35
C VAL A 139 -5.11 -6.62 6.28
N SER A 140 -4.55 -6.98 5.14
CA SER A 140 -5.24 -7.64 4.05
C SER A 140 -5.01 -9.15 4.10
N ILE A 141 -6.06 -9.91 4.38
CA ILE A 141 -6.06 -11.37 4.30
C ILE A 141 -6.25 -11.74 2.83
N ALA A 142 -5.14 -12.10 2.19
CA ALA A 142 -5.09 -12.42 0.77
C ALA A 142 -5.12 -13.94 0.54
N ASP A 143 -5.97 -14.64 1.27
CA ASP A 143 -6.07 -16.10 1.24
C ASP A 143 -7.55 -16.52 1.20
N SER A 144 -7.87 -17.57 0.45
CA SER A 144 -9.23 -18.10 0.32
C SER A 144 -9.58 -19.13 1.40
N ASN A 145 -8.63 -19.50 2.27
CA ASN A 145 -8.87 -20.44 3.36
C ASN A 145 -9.64 -19.76 4.51
N GLU A 146 -10.89 -20.19 4.71
CA GLU A 146 -11.79 -19.62 5.72
C GLU A 146 -11.30 -19.84 7.16
N ASP A 147 -10.70 -20.99 7.46
CA ASP A 147 -10.12 -21.27 8.78
C ASP A 147 -8.96 -20.32 9.09
N TYR A 148 -8.11 -20.06 8.10
CA TYR A 148 -7.04 -19.09 8.21
C TYR A 148 -7.58 -17.69 8.44
N LEU A 149 -8.59 -17.27 7.66
CA LEU A 149 -9.26 -15.98 7.86
C LEU A 149 -9.81 -15.84 9.28
N LYS A 150 -10.53 -16.84 9.77
CA LYS A 150 -11.06 -16.88 11.14
C LYS A 150 -9.93 -16.81 12.17
N SER A 151 -8.84 -17.54 11.95
CA SER A 151 -7.70 -17.55 12.88
C SER A 151 -7.03 -16.17 12.99
N VAL A 152 -6.87 -15.44 11.87
CA VAL A 152 -6.31 -14.09 11.85
C VAL A 152 -7.25 -13.11 12.53
N VAL A 153 -8.53 -13.15 12.19
CA VAL A 153 -9.56 -12.29 12.81
C VAL A 153 -9.62 -12.51 14.33
N ASP A 154 -9.63 -13.75 14.80
CA ASP A 154 -9.64 -14.09 16.22
C ASP A 154 -8.37 -13.59 16.92
N MET A 155 -7.20 -13.80 16.32
CA MET A 155 -5.93 -13.32 16.85
C MET A 155 -5.93 -11.79 17.00
N ILE A 156 -6.38 -11.07 15.96
CA ILE A 156 -6.40 -9.61 15.97
C ILE A 156 -7.43 -9.08 16.97
N THR A 157 -8.63 -9.66 17.00
CA THR A 157 -9.70 -9.27 17.93
C THR A 157 -9.28 -9.47 19.39
N LYS A 158 -8.56 -10.56 19.69
CA LYS A 158 -8.08 -10.86 21.04
C LYS A 158 -6.89 -9.99 21.47
N LYS A 159 -5.93 -9.73 20.58
CA LYS A 159 -4.66 -9.07 20.94
C LYS A 159 -4.61 -7.56 20.66
N PHE A 160 -5.38 -7.07 19.70
CA PHE A 160 -5.37 -5.68 19.25
C PHE A 160 -6.76 -5.02 19.35
N LYS A 161 -7.57 -5.45 20.33
CA LYS A 161 -8.92 -4.92 20.59
C LYS A 161 -8.93 -3.39 20.70
N ARG A 162 -7.96 -2.80 21.39
CA ARG A 162 -7.86 -1.33 21.55
C ARG A 162 -7.77 -0.65 20.20
N GLN A 163 -6.88 -1.13 19.32
CA GLN A 163 -6.61 -0.54 18.02
C GLN A 163 -7.78 -0.69 17.04
N LEU A 164 -8.46 -1.83 17.08
CA LEU A 164 -9.72 -2.02 16.34
C LEU A 164 -10.80 -1.02 16.79
N MET A 165 -10.94 -0.83 18.11
CA MET A 165 -11.95 0.08 18.66
C MET A 165 -11.65 1.56 18.36
N SER A 166 -10.38 1.97 18.37
CA SER A 166 -9.95 3.32 17.98
C SER A 166 -9.89 3.55 16.47
N GLY A 167 -10.01 2.49 15.66
CA GLY A 167 -9.85 2.56 14.21
C GLY A 167 -8.41 2.73 13.71
N SER A 168 -7.42 2.53 14.59
CA SER A 168 -5.99 2.56 14.20
C SER A 168 -5.51 1.25 13.59
N LEU A 169 -6.30 0.18 13.71
CA LEU A 169 -6.10 -1.10 13.02
C LEU A 169 -7.40 -1.52 12.34
N GLU A 170 -7.26 -2.07 11.14
CA GLU A 170 -8.34 -2.59 10.34
C GLU A 170 -7.93 -3.92 9.69
N VAL A 171 -8.88 -4.84 9.54
CA VAL A 171 -8.69 -6.12 8.87
C VAL A 171 -9.66 -6.22 7.70
N ILE A 172 -9.15 -6.57 6.53
CA ILE A 172 -9.95 -6.82 5.33
C ILE A 172 -9.65 -8.19 4.75
N SER A 173 -10.58 -8.75 3.99
CA SER A 173 -10.33 -9.93 3.15
C SER A 173 -10.52 -9.62 1.67
N ILE A 174 -9.62 -10.13 0.85
CA ILE A 174 -9.71 -9.99 -0.60
C ILE A 174 -10.68 -11.04 -1.15
N PRO A 175 -11.70 -10.67 -1.92
CA PRO A 175 -12.65 -11.64 -2.46
C PRO A 175 -12.01 -12.65 -3.40
N ALA A 176 -12.44 -13.91 -3.35
CA ALA A 176 -11.88 -14.96 -4.20
C ALA A 176 -12.06 -14.68 -5.69
N TYR A 177 -13.19 -14.06 -6.09
CA TYR A 177 -13.47 -13.68 -7.47
C TYR A 177 -12.54 -12.59 -8.01
N PHE A 178 -11.80 -11.89 -7.13
CA PHE A 178 -10.90 -10.82 -7.52
C PHE A 178 -9.77 -11.35 -8.40
N TYR A 179 -9.23 -12.51 -8.06
CA TYR A 179 -8.13 -13.11 -8.77
C TYR A 179 -8.63 -13.71 -10.10
N PRO A 180 -7.84 -13.60 -11.19
CA PRO A 180 -8.16 -14.32 -12.41
C PRO A 180 -8.19 -15.83 -12.14
N ASN A 181 -8.87 -16.59 -13.00
CA ASN A 181 -8.93 -18.03 -12.83
C ASN A 181 -7.56 -18.66 -13.21
N ILE A 182 -6.71 -18.89 -12.22
CA ILE A 182 -5.36 -19.45 -12.42
C ILE A 182 -5.35 -20.98 -12.19
N SER A 183 -6.48 -21.64 -12.50
CA SER A 183 -6.68 -23.08 -12.31
C SER A 183 -5.58 -23.93 -12.96
N HIS A 184 -5.10 -23.52 -14.13
CA HIS A 184 -4.02 -24.22 -14.86
C HIS A 184 -2.70 -24.25 -14.08
N ALA A 185 -2.28 -23.16 -13.44
CA ALA A 185 -1.00 -23.15 -12.71
C ALA A 185 -1.07 -23.87 -11.35
N LYS A 186 -2.25 -23.94 -10.70
CA LYS A 186 -2.45 -24.72 -9.47
C LYS A 186 -2.29 -26.22 -9.70
N GLN A 187 -2.60 -26.70 -10.91
CA GLN A 187 -2.51 -28.12 -11.30
C GLN A 187 -1.23 -28.45 -12.08
N SER A 188 -0.45 -27.44 -12.45
CA SER A 188 0.79 -27.63 -13.21
C SER A 188 1.84 -28.37 -12.38
N THR A 189 2.59 -29.26 -13.02
CA THR A 189 3.79 -29.86 -12.43
C THR A 189 5.03 -28.99 -12.63
N ASP A 190 4.93 -27.92 -13.42
CA ASP A 190 6.02 -26.98 -13.66
C ASP A 190 6.12 -25.94 -12.55
N ASP A 191 7.26 -25.91 -11.88
CA ASP A 191 7.58 -24.94 -10.83
C ASP A 191 7.66 -23.50 -11.36
N SER A 192 7.95 -23.32 -12.66
CA SER A 192 7.99 -21.99 -13.29
C SER A 192 6.60 -21.36 -13.38
N GLU A 193 5.60 -22.11 -13.86
CA GLU A 193 4.21 -21.65 -13.96
C GLU A 193 3.60 -21.35 -12.59
N LYS A 194 3.90 -22.18 -11.58
CA LYS A 194 3.49 -21.93 -10.19
C LYS A 194 4.09 -20.64 -9.64
N LEU A 195 5.37 -20.40 -9.90
CA LEU A 195 6.07 -19.20 -9.45
C LEU A 195 5.50 -17.94 -10.11
N GLU A 196 5.20 -18.00 -11.40
CA GLU A 196 4.60 -16.88 -12.13
C GLU A 196 3.18 -16.57 -11.63
N SER A 197 2.34 -17.61 -11.44
CA SER A 197 1.03 -17.45 -10.81
C SER A 197 1.11 -16.80 -9.43
N TRP A 198 2.09 -17.20 -8.63
CA TRP A 198 2.29 -16.65 -7.29
C TRP A 198 2.72 -15.18 -7.34
N ARG A 199 3.62 -14.81 -8.27
CA ARG A 199 4.06 -13.42 -8.49
C ARG A 199 2.89 -12.52 -8.90
N ILE A 200 2.06 -12.98 -9.84
CA ILE A 200 0.86 -12.26 -10.29
C ILE A 200 -0.11 -12.08 -9.11
N LYS A 201 -0.32 -13.14 -8.32
CA LYS A 201 -1.19 -13.06 -7.14
C LYS A 201 -0.66 -12.02 -6.14
N GLN A 202 0.63 -12.03 -5.82
CA GLN A 202 1.23 -11.05 -4.89
C GLN A 202 1.07 -9.61 -5.39
N VAL A 203 1.27 -9.38 -6.70
CA VAL A 203 1.03 -8.07 -7.34
C VAL A 203 -0.42 -7.63 -7.13
N LEU A 204 -1.38 -8.54 -7.36
CA LEU A 204 -2.81 -8.29 -7.15
C LEU A 204 -3.14 -7.98 -5.69
N ASP A 205 -2.55 -8.72 -4.74
CA ASP A 205 -2.73 -8.50 -3.30
C ASP A 205 -2.36 -7.05 -2.93
N PHE A 206 -1.21 -6.57 -3.42
CA PHE A 206 -0.72 -5.21 -3.18
C PHE A 206 -1.59 -4.16 -3.89
N CYS A 207 -1.99 -4.39 -5.15
CA CYS A 207 -2.87 -3.46 -5.85
C CYS A 207 -4.21 -3.28 -5.13
N PHE A 208 -4.83 -4.38 -4.68
CA PHE A 208 -6.09 -4.32 -3.96
C PHE A 208 -5.95 -3.52 -2.67
N LEU A 209 -4.90 -3.79 -1.89
CA LEU A 209 -4.63 -3.10 -0.62
C LEU A 209 -4.31 -1.61 -0.82
N MET A 210 -3.51 -1.26 -1.83
CA MET A 210 -3.22 0.13 -2.19
C MET A 210 -4.50 0.90 -2.52
N LEU A 211 -5.37 0.34 -3.36
CA LEU A 211 -6.62 0.99 -3.76
C LEU A 211 -7.61 1.12 -2.60
N TYR A 212 -7.63 0.13 -1.71
CA TYR A 212 -8.41 0.19 -0.48
C TYR A 212 -7.93 1.31 0.46
N ALA A 213 -6.61 1.47 0.58
CA ALA A 213 -5.98 2.46 1.44
C ALA A 213 -6.01 3.88 0.86
N GLN A 214 -6.10 4.02 -0.47
CA GLN A 214 -6.01 5.28 -1.19
C GLN A 214 -6.90 6.40 -0.65
N PRO A 215 -8.20 6.21 -0.38
CA PRO A 215 -9.05 7.28 0.13
C PRO A 215 -8.88 7.55 1.63
N LYS A 216 -8.07 6.77 2.35
CA LYS A 216 -7.98 6.83 3.82
C LYS A 216 -6.89 7.76 4.33
N ALA A 217 -5.79 7.91 3.59
CA ALA A 217 -4.60 8.59 4.09
C ALA A 217 -3.90 9.47 3.05
N MET A 218 -3.05 10.40 3.50
CA MET A 218 -2.18 11.19 2.61
C MET A 218 -1.06 10.36 1.98
N TYR A 219 -0.46 9.46 2.77
CA TYR A 219 0.60 8.56 2.33
C TYR A 219 0.25 7.11 2.58
N TYR A 220 0.68 6.24 1.69
CA TYR A 220 0.58 4.79 1.80
C TYR A 220 1.96 4.17 1.97
N LEU A 221 2.14 3.36 3.01
CA LEU A 221 3.36 2.60 3.27
C LEU A 221 3.08 1.11 3.10
N GLN A 222 3.68 0.50 2.08
CA GLN A 222 3.59 -0.94 1.87
C GLN A 222 4.57 -1.69 2.77
N LEU A 223 4.05 -2.68 3.50
CA LEU A 223 4.79 -3.57 4.39
C LEU A 223 4.41 -5.03 4.11
N GLU A 224 5.16 -5.94 4.71
CA GLU A 224 4.92 -7.39 4.67
C GLU A 224 4.60 -7.89 6.09
N ASP A 225 4.10 -9.11 6.22
CA ASP A 225 3.64 -9.67 7.51
C ASP A 225 4.75 -10.32 8.34
N ASP A 226 6.01 -10.27 7.88
CA ASP A 226 7.18 -10.93 8.45
C ASP A 226 8.37 -9.98 8.68
N ILE A 227 8.07 -8.80 9.24
CA ILE A 227 9.06 -7.76 9.51
C ILE A 227 9.09 -7.32 10.98
N LEU A 228 10.24 -6.76 11.37
CA LEU A 228 10.40 -5.95 12.57
C LEU A 228 10.72 -4.51 12.16
N ALA A 229 9.94 -3.56 12.66
CA ALA A 229 10.17 -2.13 12.44
C ALA A 229 11.17 -1.58 13.46
N ASN A 230 12.01 -0.63 13.12
CA ASN A 230 12.86 0.07 14.10
C ASN A 230 12.04 0.91 15.09
N LYS A 231 12.62 1.22 16.26
CA LYS A 231 11.99 2.18 17.18
C LYS A 231 11.83 3.54 16.49
N MET A 232 10.69 4.20 16.71
CA MET A 232 10.34 5.50 16.14
C MET A 232 10.41 5.53 14.60
N TYR A 233 10.09 4.42 13.94
CA TYR A 233 10.22 4.36 12.48
C TYR A 233 9.29 5.37 11.80
N LEU A 234 8.06 5.57 12.31
CA LEU A 234 7.10 6.48 11.69
C LEU A 234 7.49 7.95 11.91
N THR A 235 8.07 8.27 13.07
CA THR A 235 8.70 9.58 13.32
C THR A 235 9.79 9.85 12.29
N LYS A 236 10.71 8.89 12.10
CA LYS A 236 11.82 9.02 11.12
C LYS A 236 11.32 9.16 9.69
N ILE A 237 10.25 8.46 9.32
CA ILE A 237 9.61 8.60 8.01
C ILE A 237 9.04 10.01 7.85
N THR A 238 8.29 10.48 8.86
CA THR A 238 7.64 11.80 8.85
C THR A 238 8.68 12.92 8.76
N ASP A 239 9.72 12.88 9.60
CA ASP A 239 10.84 13.83 9.58
C ASP A 239 11.54 13.82 8.21
N PHE A 240 11.75 12.64 7.63
CA PHE A 240 12.39 12.52 6.33
C PHE A 240 11.55 13.16 5.23
N ILE A 241 10.24 12.92 5.21
CA ILE A 241 9.33 13.53 4.23
C ILE A 241 9.35 15.06 4.34
N HIS A 242 9.29 15.60 5.56
CA HIS A 242 9.33 17.04 5.78
C HIS A 242 10.64 17.70 5.35
N ASN A 243 11.75 16.96 5.41
CA ASN A 243 13.07 17.45 5.02
C ASN A 243 13.35 17.32 3.51
N ILE A 244 12.50 16.63 2.74
CA ILE A 244 12.64 16.57 1.29
C ILE A 244 12.20 17.90 0.68
N THR A 245 13.12 18.58 0.00
CA THR A 245 12.86 19.87 -0.66
C THR A 245 12.16 19.74 -2.02
N SER A 246 12.28 18.58 -2.68
CA SER A 246 11.68 18.32 -3.99
C SER A 246 10.45 17.44 -3.88
N ASN A 247 9.30 17.91 -4.36
CA ASN A 247 8.08 17.10 -4.42
C ASN A 247 8.02 16.12 -5.60
N ASN A 248 9.06 16.07 -6.44
CA ASN A 248 9.13 15.24 -7.65
C ASN A 248 9.70 13.84 -7.39
N TRP A 249 9.12 13.12 -6.43
CA TRP A 249 9.46 11.73 -6.16
C TRP A 249 8.24 10.83 -6.39
N PHE A 250 8.50 9.61 -6.86
CA PHE A 250 7.46 8.62 -7.13
C PHE A 250 7.18 7.72 -5.93
N TYR A 251 8.24 7.26 -5.27
CA TYR A 251 8.17 6.58 -4.00
C TYR A 251 9.47 6.75 -3.21
N ILE A 252 9.36 6.55 -1.91
CA ILE A 252 10.50 6.55 -0.99
C ILE A 252 10.71 5.14 -0.45
N GLU A 253 11.96 4.66 -0.49
CA GLU A 253 12.35 3.36 0.07
C GLU A 253 12.91 3.50 1.47
N PHE A 254 12.31 2.80 2.42
CA PHE A 254 12.78 2.64 3.80
C PHE A 254 13.30 1.23 4.12
N SER A 255 13.31 0.33 3.13
CA SER A 255 13.94 -0.99 3.19
C SER A 255 14.77 -1.25 1.93
N VAL A 256 15.77 -2.11 2.05
CA VAL A 256 16.59 -2.57 0.91
C VAL A 256 16.12 -3.90 0.33
N LEU A 257 15.15 -4.57 0.97
CA LEU A 257 14.67 -5.88 0.57
C LEU A 257 13.26 -5.80 -0.01
N GLY A 258 13.09 -6.42 -1.19
CA GLY A 258 11.79 -6.67 -1.79
C GLY A 258 10.94 -5.41 -1.96
N PHE A 259 9.63 -5.56 -1.72
CA PHE A 259 8.66 -4.49 -1.83
C PHE A 259 8.33 -3.80 -0.48
N ILE A 260 9.03 -4.21 0.59
CA ILE A 260 8.89 -3.68 1.95
C ILE A 260 9.27 -2.20 2.03
N GLY A 261 8.54 -1.45 2.84
CA GLY A 261 8.89 -0.08 3.24
C GLY A 261 8.86 0.91 2.08
N LYS A 262 8.02 0.66 1.07
CA LYS A 262 7.81 1.60 -0.04
C LYS A 262 6.68 2.55 0.31
N LEU A 263 7.01 3.82 0.39
CA LEU A 263 6.08 4.90 0.67
C LEU A 263 5.67 5.59 -0.62
N PHE A 264 4.37 5.74 -0.82
CA PHE A 264 3.75 6.44 -1.93
C PHE A 264 2.88 7.58 -1.41
N LYS A 265 2.71 8.64 -2.20
CA LYS A 265 1.57 9.55 -2.00
C LYS A 265 0.30 8.80 -2.40
N SER A 266 -0.75 8.88 -1.60
CA SER A 266 -1.99 8.16 -1.90
C SER A 266 -2.62 8.61 -3.22
N GLU A 267 -2.50 9.89 -3.57
CA GLU A 267 -2.99 10.42 -4.85
C GLU A 267 -2.34 9.77 -6.08
N ASP A 268 -1.11 9.25 -5.95
CA ASP A 268 -0.39 8.59 -7.02
C ASP A 268 -0.71 7.09 -7.14
N LEU A 269 -1.43 6.49 -6.18
CA LEU A 269 -1.66 5.03 -6.15
C LEU A 269 -2.48 4.52 -7.34
N ILE A 270 -3.48 5.27 -7.78
CA ILE A 270 -4.30 4.88 -8.93
C ILE A 270 -3.43 4.86 -10.20
N ASP A 271 -2.59 5.87 -10.39
CA ASP A 271 -1.65 5.93 -11.52
C ASP A 271 -0.60 4.83 -11.43
N PHE A 272 -0.09 4.55 -10.23
CA PHE A 272 0.85 3.46 -9.97
C PHE A 272 0.25 2.11 -10.42
N VAL A 273 -0.97 1.82 -9.97
CA VAL A 273 -1.68 0.58 -10.34
C VAL A 273 -1.95 0.51 -11.84
N LYS A 274 -2.23 1.64 -12.52
CA LYS A 274 -2.39 1.66 -13.99
C LYS A 274 -1.09 1.38 -14.73
N MET A 275 0.04 1.87 -14.19
CA MET A 275 1.31 1.81 -14.89
C MET A 275 2.00 0.44 -14.74
N CYS A 276 1.77 -0.27 -13.65
CA CYS A 276 2.31 -1.61 -13.45
C CYS A 276 1.48 -2.63 -14.23
N ASN A 277 2.10 -3.29 -15.20
CA ASN A 277 1.42 -4.35 -15.92
C ASN A 277 1.18 -5.55 -14.99
N PRO A 278 -0.02 -6.16 -14.98
CA PRO A 278 -0.27 -7.33 -14.14
C PRO A 278 0.65 -8.55 -14.40
N GLY A 279 1.29 -8.60 -15.57
CA GLY A 279 2.24 -9.66 -15.96
C GLY A 279 3.72 -9.33 -15.69
N GLU A 280 4.02 -8.27 -14.94
CA GLU A 280 5.38 -8.01 -14.43
C GLU A 280 5.36 -7.91 -12.90
N THR A 281 6.50 -8.20 -12.25
CA THR A 281 6.59 -8.02 -10.80
C THR A 281 6.57 -6.54 -10.42
N LEU A 282 6.07 -6.25 -9.22
CA LEU A 282 6.02 -4.88 -8.71
C LEU A 282 7.42 -4.27 -8.57
N GLU A 283 8.46 -5.06 -8.28
CA GLU A 283 9.85 -4.56 -8.30
C GLU A 283 10.25 -4.08 -9.69
N LYS A 284 10.00 -4.89 -10.73
CA LYS A 284 10.31 -4.52 -12.11
C LYS A 284 9.59 -3.24 -12.51
N CYS A 285 8.30 -3.11 -12.17
CA CYS A 285 7.55 -1.88 -12.40
C CYS A 285 8.17 -0.65 -11.69
N THR A 286 8.54 -0.79 -10.41
CA THR A 286 9.16 0.32 -9.67
C THR A 286 10.55 0.70 -10.19
N GLU A 287 11.35 -0.27 -10.64
CA GLU A 287 12.69 -0.02 -11.18
C GLU A 287 12.65 0.77 -12.50
N ARG A 288 11.55 0.69 -13.28
CA ARG A 288 11.34 1.57 -14.45
C ARG A 288 11.30 3.06 -14.06
N ASN A 289 10.88 3.35 -12.83
CA ASN A 289 10.75 4.70 -12.27
C ASN A 289 11.88 5.05 -11.28
N LYS A 290 12.99 4.29 -11.28
CA LYS A 290 14.12 4.49 -10.35
C LYS A 290 14.74 5.89 -10.38
N HIS A 291 14.58 6.62 -11.48
CA HIS A 291 15.14 7.96 -11.66
C HIS A 291 14.49 9.02 -10.76
N ILE A 292 13.28 8.73 -10.26
CA ILE A 292 12.51 9.60 -9.35
C ILE A 292 12.28 8.91 -7.99
N ARG A 293 13.18 7.99 -7.63
CA ARG A 293 13.18 7.27 -6.36
C ARG A 293 14.10 7.93 -5.35
N ILE A 294 13.60 8.09 -4.12
CA ILE A 294 14.42 8.49 -2.98
C ILE A 294 14.63 7.29 -2.07
N ARG A 295 15.84 7.10 -1.55
CA ARG A 295 16.15 6.01 -0.61
C ARG A 295 16.61 6.57 0.72
N TYR A 296 15.92 6.19 1.79
CA TYR A 296 16.32 6.45 3.16
C TYR A 296 17.39 5.43 3.62
N LYS A 297 18.32 5.89 4.45
CA LYS A 297 19.31 5.03 5.12
C LYS A 297 19.49 5.49 6.58
N PRO A 298 19.63 4.55 7.54
CA PRO A 298 19.65 3.08 7.39
C PRO A 298 18.23 2.48 7.21
N SER A 299 18.15 1.18 6.86
CA SER A 299 16.85 0.48 6.75
C SER A 299 16.04 0.61 8.04
N LEU A 300 14.74 0.93 7.91
CA LEU A 300 13.81 1.03 9.04
C LEU A 300 13.07 -0.29 9.32
N PHE A 301 13.12 -1.23 8.39
CA PHE A 301 12.45 -2.52 8.50
C PHE A 301 13.45 -3.66 8.31
N GLN A 302 13.32 -4.67 9.14
CA GLN A 302 14.11 -5.90 9.09
C GLN A 302 13.18 -7.06 8.79
N HIS A 303 13.42 -7.77 7.69
CA HIS A 303 12.72 -9.01 7.39
C HIS A 303 13.20 -10.14 8.31
N VAL A 304 12.26 -10.90 8.85
CA VAL A 304 12.48 -12.00 9.80
C VAL A 304 11.81 -13.32 9.39
N GLY A 305 11.01 -13.32 8.32
CA GLY A 305 10.39 -14.53 7.77
C GLY A 305 11.43 -15.57 7.35
N ILE A 306 11.18 -16.82 7.72
CA ILE A 306 11.95 -17.98 7.22
C ILE A 306 11.10 -18.75 6.21
N GLN A 307 9.83 -18.99 6.52
CA GLN A 307 8.91 -19.66 5.60
C GLN A 307 8.41 -18.65 4.55
N SER A 308 8.68 -18.93 3.28
CA SER A 308 8.16 -18.12 2.18
C SER A 308 6.64 -18.22 2.09
N SER A 309 6.00 -17.17 1.59
CA SER A 309 4.60 -17.23 1.15
C SER A 309 4.43 -18.02 -0.15
N PHE A 310 5.52 -18.36 -0.86
CA PHE A 310 5.49 -19.40 -1.89
C PHE A 310 5.67 -20.77 -1.22
N PRO A 311 4.72 -21.72 -1.37
CA PRO A 311 4.74 -22.99 -0.66
C PRO A 311 6.03 -23.79 -0.87
N GLY A 312 6.52 -24.43 0.19
CA GLY A 312 7.67 -25.33 0.14
C GLY A 312 9.04 -24.66 0.02
N ARG A 313 9.13 -23.32 0.08
CA ARG A 313 10.41 -22.60 0.07
C ARG A 313 10.72 -21.92 1.41
N GLU A 314 11.97 -22.05 1.82
CA GLU A 314 12.54 -21.32 2.95
C GLU A 314 13.43 -20.17 2.44
N GLN A 315 13.48 -19.09 3.21
CA GLN A 315 14.15 -17.84 2.88
C GLN A 315 14.97 -17.38 4.10
N TYR A 316 16.29 -17.45 3.99
CA TYR A 316 17.20 -17.12 5.09
C TYR A 316 17.73 -15.67 5.06
N PHE A 317 17.00 -14.75 4.42
CA PHE A 317 17.42 -13.35 4.36
C PHE A 317 17.26 -12.68 5.73
N LYS A 318 18.36 -12.62 6.48
CA LYS A 318 18.49 -11.80 7.69
C LYS A 318 19.26 -10.54 7.34
N LEU A 319 18.58 -9.39 7.28
CA LEU A 319 19.27 -8.11 7.28
C LEU A 319 19.80 -7.86 8.69
N TYR A 320 21.12 -7.97 8.88
CA TYR A 320 21.77 -7.48 10.09
C TYR A 320 22.69 -6.31 9.74
N ASN A 321 22.52 -5.20 10.47
CA ASN A 321 23.44 -4.07 10.51
C ASN A 321 24.81 -4.53 11.02
N SER A 322 25.63 -5.15 10.17
CA SER A 322 27.01 -5.49 10.46
C SER A 322 27.94 -4.48 9.75
N ASN A 323 28.85 -3.86 10.51
CA ASN A 323 29.90 -2.97 9.99
C ASN A 323 30.97 -3.70 9.16
N ASN A 324 30.82 -5.01 8.91
CA ASN A 324 31.80 -5.80 8.17
C ASN A 324 31.49 -5.80 6.66
N GLU A 325 32.28 -5.08 5.87
CA GLU A 325 32.12 -4.94 4.41
C GLU A 325 32.12 -6.27 3.65
N THR A 326 32.86 -7.26 4.14
CA THR A 326 32.96 -8.60 3.54
C THR A 326 31.63 -9.35 3.59
N LYS A 327 30.87 -9.24 4.70
CA LYS A 327 29.52 -9.83 4.82
C LYS A 327 28.49 -9.09 3.96
N LYS A 328 28.62 -7.79 3.76
CA LYS A 328 27.77 -7.00 2.84
C LYS A 328 27.94 -7.43 1.38
N ARG A 329 29.16 -7.78 0.95
CA ARG A 329 29.44 -8.28 -0.42
C ARG A 329 28.82 -9.67 -0.66
N VAL A 330 28.98 -10.60 0.28
CA VAL A 330 28.38 -11.95 0.17
C VAL A 330 26.85 -11.88 0.16
N LEU A 331 26.25 -11.06 1.02
CA LEU A 331 24.79 -10.89 1.06
C LEU A 331 24.23 -10.22 -0.21
N LYS A 332 24.97 -9.28 -0.83
CA LYS A 332 24.61 -8.72 -2.14
C LYS A 332 24.61 -9.76 -3.25
N ILE A 333 25.52 -10.73 -3.21
CA ILE A 333 25.59 -11.82 -4.20
C ILE A 333 24.38 -12.76 -4.04
N ILE A 334 24.02 -13.11 -2.80
CA ILE A 334 22.85 -13.97 -2.53
C ILE A 334 21.53 -13.25 -2.90
N ILE A 335 21.38 -11.96 -2.55
CA ILE A 335 20.20 -11.16 -2.93
C ILE A 335 20.06 -11.07 -4.47
N LYS A 336 21.17 -10.94 -5.20
CA LYS A 336 21.16 -10.86 -6.67
C LYS A 336 20.83 -12.21 -7.33
N PHE A 337 21.09 -13.34 -6.66
CA PHE A 337 20.79 -14.67 -7.17
C PHE A 337 19.34 -15.12 -6.90
N THR A 338 18.67 -14.61 -5.87
CA THR A 338 17.30 -15.07 -5.52
C THR A 338 16.19 -14.13 -6.00
N ILE A 339 16.48 -12.85 -6.26
CA ILE A 339 15.51 -11.92 -6.88
C ILE A 339 15.43 -12.12 -8.42
N LEU A 340 16.34 -12.91 -9.00
CA LEU A 340 16.45 -13.16 -10.45
C LEU A 340 16.17 -14.62 -10.87
N VAL A 341 15.63 -15.45 -9.97
CA VAL A 341 15.12 -16.80 -10.30
C VAL A 341 13.65 -16.90 -9.95
#